data_AF-A0A6P1BBD2-F1
#
_entry.id   AF-A0A6P1BBD2-F1
#
_cell.length_a   1.000
_cell.length_b   1.000
_cell.length_c   1.000
_cell.angle_alpha   90.00
_cell.angle_beta   90.00
_cell.angle_gamma   90.00
#
_symmetry.space_group_name_H-M   'P 1'
#
loop_
_entity.id
_entity.type
_entity.pdbx_description
1 polymer ?
#
loop_
_entity_poly.entity_id
_entity_poly.type
_entity_poly.pdbx_seq_one_letter_code
_entity_poly.pdbx_strand_id
1 'polypeptide(L)'
;MDGDWGDRDWEQIVVNYETLLHAPDQTTSATAFSVARQKGGRHECVDFRLSDAAEDGLERVKRDMHAQSGTYWTTCAVTIERDGRYRFDYGYDAPYRLSGNVDDRRFADYLTRYLAEKNGRQ
;
A
#
# COMPACT_ATOMS: atom_id res chain seq x y z
N MET A 1 -5.50 -7.57 13.42
CA MET A 1 -4.28 -7.58 14.21
C MET A 1 -3.37 -6.57 13.54
N ASP A 2 -3.04 -5.47 14.21
CA ASP A 2 -1.88 -4.69 13.81
C ASP A 2 -0.67 -5.59 14.15
N GLY A 3 0.22 -5.84 13.20
CA GLY A 3 1.35 -6.74 13.44
C GLY A 3 2.12 -6.31 14.69
N ASP A 4 2.50 -7.27 15.52
CA ASP A 4 3.37 -6.98 16.67
C ASP A 4 4.73 -6.50 16.14
N TRP A 5 5.03 -5.22 16.39
CA TRP A 5 6.23 -4.57 15.86
C TRP A 5 7.50 -4.95 16.62
N GLY A 6 7.42 -5.20 17.93
CA GLY A 6 8.60 -5.50 18.76
C GLY A 6 9.75 -4.49 18.59
N ASP A 7 10.97 -5.00 18.40
CA ASP A 7 12.20 -4.24 18.19
C ASP A 7 12.61 -4.12 16.71
N ARG A 8 11.66 -4.35 15.79
CA ARG A 8 11.95 -4.38 14.35
C ARG A 8 12.26 -3.00 13.80
N ASP A 9 13.26 -2.97 12.95
CA ASP A 9 13.58 -1.85 12.09
C ASP A 9 12.87 -2.01 10.75
N TRP A 10 11.99 -1.07 10.40
CA TRP A 10 11.39 -1.03 9.07
C TRP A 10 12.38 -0.50 8.03
N GLU A 11 12.19 -0.93 6.78
CA GLU A 11 13.01 -0.52 5.64
C GLU A 11 12.17 0.04 4.50
N GLN A 12 11.00 -0.54 4.27
CA GLN A 12 10.05 -0.07 3.25
C GLN A 12 8.61 -0.23 3.77
N ILE A 13 7.73 0.70 3.42
CA ILE A 13 6.28 0.60 3.60
C ILE A 13 5.65 0.41 2.23
N VAL A 14 4.67 -0.49 2.16
CA VAL A 14 3.93 -0.82 0.95
C VAL A 14 2.45 -0.71 1.26
N VAL A 15 1.74 0.03 0.42
CA VAL A 15 0.28 0.18 0.52
C VAL A 15 -0.32 -0.05 -0.86
N ASN A 16 -1.41 -0.81 -0.90
CA ASN A 16 -2.32 -0.81 -2.03
C ASN A 16 -3.70 -0.45 -1.49
N TYR A 17 -4.20 0.69 -1.93
CA TYR A 17 -5.50 1.23 -1.56
C TYR A 17 -6.42 1.16 -2.78
N GLU A 18 -7.58 0.58 -2.59
CA GLU A 18 -8.64 0.48 -3.59
C GLU A 18 -9.85 1.24 -3.12
N THR A 19 -10.50 1.93 -4.06
CA THR A 19 -11.73 2.66 -3.82
C THR A 19 -12.69 2.49 -4.98
N LEU A 20 -13.96 2.31 -4.66
CA LEU A 20 -15.05 2.25 -5.61
C LEU A 20 -16.14 3.22 -5.14
N LEU A 21 -16.48 4.18 -6.00
CA LEU A 21 -17.53 5.15 -5.73
C LEU A 21 -18.87 4.59 -6.21
N HIS A 22 -19.82 4.45 -5.30
CA HIS A 22 -21.19 4.01 -5.53
C HIS A 22 -22.17 5.07 -5.03
N ALA A 23 -22.33 6.18 -5.76
CA ALA A 23 -23.11 7.33 -5.29
C ALA A 23 -24.45 6.91 -4.61
N PRO A 24 -24.68 7.30 -3.34
CA PRO A 24 -23.91 8.24 -2.52
C PRO A 24 -22.72 7.65 -1.74
N ASP A 25 -22.60 6.33 -1.70
CA ASP A 25 -21.66 5.61 -0.86
C ASP A 25 -20.29 5.41 -1.52
N GLN A 26 -19.29 5.12 -0.70
CA GLN A 26 -17.96 4.75 -1.14
C GLN A 26 -17.53 3.49 -0.41
N THR A 27 -16.92 2.56 -1.14
CA THR A 27 -16.29 1.38 -0.56
C THR A 27 -14.79 1.46 -0.75
N THR A 28 -14.04 1.08 0.28
CA THR A 28 -12.58 1.12 0.30
C THR A 28 -12.04 -0.23 0.73
N SER A 29 -10.84 -0.56 0.26
CA SER A 29 -10.10 -1.76 0.68
C SER A 29 -8.61 -1.46 0.65
N ALA A 30 -7.89 -1.82 1.72
CA ALA A 30 -6.47 -1.55 1.84
C ALA A 30 -5.68 -2.82 2.18
N THR A 31 -4.51 -2.98 1.55
CA THR A 31 -3.45 -3.89 1.99
C THR A 31 -2.27 -3.00 2.33
N ALA A 32 -1.78 -3.11 3.56
CA ALA A 32 -0.65 -2.32 4.01
C ALA A 32 0.27 -3.20 4.85
N PHE A 33 1.55 -3.18 4.51
CA PHE A 33 2.59 -3.91 5.23
C PHE A 33 3.93 -3.21 5.11
N SER A 34 4.83 -3.52 6.03
CA SER A 34 6.20 -3.07 5.98
C SER A 34 7.15 -4.22 5.76
N VAL A 35 8.17 -4.01 4.94
CA VAL A 35 9.36 -4.86 4.98
C VAL A 35 10.21 -4.39 6.16
N ALA A 36 10.37 -5.27 7.14
CA ALA A 36 11.10 -4.99 8.37
C ALA A 36 12.01 -6.16 8.74
N ARG A 37 12.93 -5.92 9.68
CA ARG A 37 13.75 -6.97 10.27
C ARG A 37 14.11 -6.65 11.71
N GLN A 38 14.25 -7.68 12.53
CA GLN A 38 14.94 -7.56 13.81
C GLN A 38 16.44 -7.33 13.59
N LYS A 39 17.12 -6.77 14.59
CA LYS A 39 18.57 -6.54 14.53
C LYS A 39 19.32 -7.88 14.37
N GLY A 40 19.97 -8.06 13.22
CA GLY A 40 20.65 -9.31 12.86
C GLY A 40 19.71 -10.45 12.43
N GLY A 41 18.41 -10.21 12.39
CA GLY A 41 17.38 -11.14 11.93
C GLY A 41 17.18 -11.13 10.41
N ARG A 42 16.27 -11.99 9.95
CA ARG A 42 15.81 -12.03 8.55
C ARG A 42 14.77 -10.95 8.31
N HIS A 43 14.69 -10.50 7.05
CA HIS A 43 13.58 -9.66 6.61
C HIS A 43 12.27 -10.43 6.62
N GLU A 44 11.19 -9.72 6.95
CA GLU A 44 9.82 -10.21 6.97
C GLU A 44 8.86 -9.09 6.52
N CYS A 45 7.66 -9.48 6.08
CA CYS A 45 6.56 -8.54 5.88
C CYS A 45 5.72 -8.48 7.17
N VAL A 46 5.52 -7.28 7.70
CA VAL A 46 4.69 -7.02 8.89
C VAL A 46 3.47 -6.23 8.46
N ASP A 47 2.30 -6.87 8.52
CA ASP A 47 1.03 -6.23 8.18
C ASP A 47 0.64 -5.18 9.22
N PHE A 48 0.03 -4.09 8.76
CA PHE A 48 -0.53 -3.07 9.64
C PHE A 48 -1.79 -2.46 9.02
N ARG A 49 -2.59 -1.78 9.84
CA ARG A 49 -3.73 -1.00 9.37
C ARG A 49 -3.33 0.43 9.11
N LEU A 50 -3.84 1.00 8.01
CA LEU A 50 -3.75 2.45 7.81
C LEU A 50 -4.49 3.14 8.95
N SER A 51 -3.94 4.25 9.43
CA SER A 51 -4.67 5.13 10.35
C SER A 51 -5.71 5.92 9.59
N ASP A 52 -6.76 6.37 10.29
CA ASP A 52 -7.79 7.23 9.72
C ASP A 52 -7.18 8.45 9.01
N ALA A 53 -6.15 9.06 9.61
CA ALA A 53 -5.45 10.20 9.02
C ALA A 53 -4.75 9.87 7.69
N ALA A 54 -4.23 8.64 7.54
CA ALA A 54 -3.61 8.19 6.29
C ALA A 54 -4.68 7.93 5.21
N GLU A 55 -5.81 7.31 5.59
CA GLU A 55 -6.93 7.09 4.68
C GLU A 55 -7.56 8.42 4.22
N ASP A 56 -7.80 9.34 5.15
CA ASP A 56 -8.27 10.70 4.85
C ASP A 56 -7.31 11.45 3.91
N GLY A 57 -6.01 11.25 4.10
CA GLY A 57 -4.98 11.80 3.23
C GLY A 57 -5.08 11.27 1.80
N LEU A 58 -5.23 9.96 1.62
CA LEU A 58 -5.42 9.33 0.30
C LEU A 58 -6.70 9.83 -0.36
N GLU A 59 -7.79 9.93 0.40
CA GLU A 59 -9.08 10.42 -0.07
C GLU A 59 -9.03 11.90 -0.47
N ARG A 60 -8.24 12.71 0.25
CA ARG A 60 -7.99 14.09 -0.14
C ARG A 60 -7.23 14.16 -1.47
N VAL A 61 -6.15 13.40 -1.63
CA VAL A 61 -5.40 13.34 -2.90
C VAL A 61 -6.31 12.92 -4.06
N LYS A 62 -7.22 11.97 -3.83
CA LYS A 62 -8.22 11.55 -4.80
C LYS A 62 -9.12 12.70 -5.28
N ARG A 63 -9.67 13.47 -4.33
CA ARG A 63 -10.52 14.64 -4.64
C ARG A 63 -9.73 15.71 -5.38
N ASP A 64 -8.51 15.99 -4.94
CA ASP A 64 -7.65 17.02 -5.55
C ASP A 64 -7.26 16.65 -6.99
N MET A 65 -6.99 15.38 -7.27
CA MET A 65 -6.73 14.89 -8.63
C MET A 65 -7.98 14.92 -9.51
N HIS A 66 -9.13 14.48 -9.00
CA HIS A 66 -10.40 14.56 -9.74
C HIS A 66 -10.77 16.01 -10.07
N ALA A 67 -10.54 16.97 -9.17
CA ALA A 67 -10.78 18.38 -9.45
C ALA A 67 -9.96 18.91 -10.64
N GLN A 68 -8.81 18.29 -10.94
CA GLN A 68 -7.94 18.66 -12.05
C GLN A 68 -8.24 17.88 -13.34
N SER A 69 -8.54 16.58 -13.23
CA SER A 69 -8.67 15.68 -14.38
C SER A 69 -10.12 15.34 -14.75
N GLY A 70 -11.08 15.63 -13.88
CA GLY A 70 -12.47 15.18 -13.98
C GLY A 70 -12.67 13.67 -13.74
N THR A 71 -11.62 12.93 -13.34
CA THR A 71 -11.68 11.47 -13.17
C THR A 71 -11.11 11.04 -11.82
N TYR A 72 -11.86 10.19 -11.11
CA TYR A 72 -11.39 9.55 -9.88
C TYR A 72 -10.51 8.34 -10.21
N TRP A 73 -9.35 8.23 -9.56
CA TRP A 73 -8.61 6.98 -9.55
C TRP A 73 -9.36 5.95 -8.69
N THR A 74 -9.17 4.68 -9.03
CA THR A 74 -9.79 3.52 -8.36
C THR A 74 -8.77 2.75 -7.53
N THR A 75 -7.49 2.86 -7.86
CA THR A 75 -6.39 2.24 -7.12
C THR A 75 -5.25 3.22 -6.89
N CYS A 76 -4.61 3.13 -5.74
CA CYS A 76 -3.41 3.88 -5.38
C CYS A 76 -2.42 2.91 -4.74
N ALA A 77 -1.30 2.65 -5.41
CA ALA A 77 -0.17 1.92 -4.86
C ALA A 77 0.87 2.90 -4.34
N VAL A 78 1.32 2.70 -3.10
CA VAL A 78 2.31 3.55 -2.43
C VAL A 78 3.47 2.69 -1.99
N THR A 79 4.68 3.15 -2.27
CA THR A 79 5.90 2.62 -1.67
C THR A 79 6.68 3.74 -1.01
N ILE A 80 7.11 3.56 0.23
CA ILE A 80 7.91 4.53 0.98
C ILE A 80 9.16 3.83 1.52
N GLU A 81 10.33 4.34 1.16
CA GLU A 81 11.62 3.88 1.66
C GLU A 81 11.99 4.58 2.97
N ARG A 82 12.79 3.92 3.82
CA ARG A 82 13.28 4.52 5.08
C ARG A 82 14.06 5.82 4.90
N ASP A 83 14.69 6.00 3.74
CA ASP A 83 15.42 7.23 3.40
C ASP A 83 14.51 8.40 2.99
N GLY A 84 13.20 8.20 2.99
CA GLY A 84 12.21 9.21 2.65
C GLY A 84 11.85 9.28 1.17
N ARG A 85 12.46 8.46 0.30
CA ARG A 85 11.97 8.31 -1.08
C ARG A 85 10.62 7.63 -1.08
N TYR A 86 9.72 8.09 -1.93
CA TYR A 86 8.40 7.51 -2.08
C TYR A 86 7.95 7.52 -3.54
N ARG A 87 6.98 6.65 -3.86
CA ARG A 87 6.29 6.61 -5.14
C ARG A 87 4.80 6.38 -4.91
N PHE A 88 3.99 7.08 -5.68
CA PHE A 88 2.55 6.86 -5.80
C PHE A 88 2.25 6.47 -7.24
N ASP A 89 1.57 5.35 -7.43
CA ASP A 89 1.11 4.87 -8.72
C ASP A 89 -0.42 4.77 -8.70
N TYR A 90 -1.10 5.53 -9.56
CA TYR A 90 -2.56 5.59 -9.62
C TYR A 90 -3.10 4.78 -10.80
N GLY A 91 -4.13 3.97 -10.54
CA GLY A 91 -4.86 3.23 -11.56
C GLY A 91 -6.32 3.67 -11.65
N TYR A 92 -6.91 3.47 -12.84
CA TYR A 92 -8.26 3.91 -13.17
C TYR A 92 -9.17 2.76 -13.63
N ASP A 93 -8.59 1.57 -13.82
CA ASP A 93 -9.34 0.36 -14.14
C ASP A 93 -10.15 -0.15 -12.93
N ALA A 94 -11.00 -1.15 -13.13
CA ALA A 94 -11.76 -1.73 -12.04
C ALA A 94 -10.81 -2.25 -10.91
N PRO A 95 -11.03 -1.86 -9.65
CA PRO A 95 -10.18 -2.25 -8.52
C PRO A 95 -10.25 -3.76 -8.26
N TYR A 96 -9.11 -4.42 -8.08
CA TYR A 96 -9.03 -5.89 -8.08
C TYR A 96 -9.87 -6.56 -6.98
N ARG A 97 -9.66 -6.17 -5.71
CA ARG A 97 -10.36 -6.75 -4.55
C ARG A 97 -11.81 -6.31 -4.50
N LEU A 98 -12.07 -5.03 -4.74
CA LEU A 98 -13.44 -4.50 -4.75
C LEU A 98 -14.26 -5.01 -5.94
N SER A 99 -13.62 -5.59 -6.97
CA SER A 99 -14.31 -6.32 -8.06
C SER A 99 -14.59 -7.80 -7.72
N GLY A 100 -14.40 -8.23 -6.47
CA GLY A 100 -14.76 -9.57 -5.99
C GLY A 100 -13.60 -10.56 -5.87
N ASN A 101 -12.36 -10.15 -6.12
CA ASN A 101 -11.18 -11.01 -5.97
C ASN A 101 -10.65 -10.96 -4.52
N VAL A 102 -11.24 -11.79 -3.65
CA VAL A 102 -10.96 -11.78 -2.20
C VAL A 102 -9.63 -12.44 -1.81
N ASP A 103 -9.12 -13.39 -2.60
CA ASP A 103 -7.80 -14.01 -2.40
C ASP A 103 -6.73 -13.23 -3.19
N ASP A 104 -6.35 -12.06 -2.67
CA ASP A 104 -5.36 -11.20 -3.32
C ASP A 104 -3.93 -11.69 -3.08
N ARG A 105 -3.41 -12.45 -4.05
CA ARG A 105 -2.05 -13.00 -4.02
C ARG A 105 -0.99 -12.12 -4.68
N ARG A 106 -1.33 -10.89 -5.10
CA ARG A 106 -0.39 -9.98 -5.80
C ARG A 106 0.83 -9.61 -4.95
N PHE A 107 0.72 -9.73 -3.63
CA PHE A 107 1.78 -9.46 -2.65
C PHE A 107 2.46 -10.71 -2.08
N ALA A 108 2.05 -11.92 -2.48
CA ALA A 108 2.56 -13.17 -1.90
C ALA A 108 4.09 -13.32 -2.02
N ASP A 109 4.65 -12.95 -3.17
CA ASP A 109 6.10 -13.01 -3.43
C ASP A 109 6.79 -11.64 -3.26
N TYR A 110 6.18 -10.70 -2.54
CA TYR A 110 6.72 -9.34 -2.41
C TYR A 110 8.10 -9.34 -1.76
N LEU A 111 8.27 -10.03 -0.62
CA LEU A 111 9.54 -10.09 0.09
C LEU A 111 10.66 -10.67 -0.77
N THR A 112 10.38 -11.73 -1.51
CA THR A 112 11.34 -12.35 -2.43
C THR A 112 11.80 -11.36 -3.50
N ARG A 113 10.87 -10.62 -4.12
CA ARG A 113 11.20 -9.59 -5.11
C ARG A 113 12.00 -8.44 -4.51
N TYR A 114 11.59 -7.95 -3.35
CA TYR A 114 12.29 -6.88 -2.62
C TYR A 114 13.76 -7.26 -2.35
N LEU A 115 14.01 -8.47 -1.84
CA LEU A 115 15.36 -8.94 -1.55
C LEU A 115 16.20 -9.14 -2.82
N ALA A 116 15.60 -9.64 -3.90
CA ALA A 116 16.30 -9.77 -5.18
C ALA A 116 16.74 -8.40 -5.74
N GLU A 117 15.85 -7.41 -5.73
CA GLU A 117 16.15 -6.05 -6.17
C GLU A 117 17.20 -5.38 -5.28
N LYS A 118 17.12 -5.60 -3.96
CA LYS A 118 18.07 -5.03 -3.00
C LYS A 118 19.47 -5.61 -3.17
N ASN A 119 19.59 -6.93 -3.37
CA ASN A 119 20.87 -7.60 -3.56
C ASN A 119 21.51 -7.26 -4.92
N GLY A 120 20.70 -6.96 -5.94
CA GLY A 120 21.20 -6.52 -7.24
C GLY A 120 21.62 -5.04 -7.30
N ARG A 121 21.34 -4.25 -6.25
CA ARG A 121 21.76 -2.84 -6.11
C ARG A 121 23.04 -2.67 -5.29
N GLN A 122 23.58 -3.75 -4.71
CA GLN A 122 24.88 -3.78 -4.02
C GLN A 122 25.99 -4.11 -5.01
#